data_AF-A0A969W163-F1
#
_entry.id   AF-A0A969W163-F1
#
_cell.length_a   1.000
_cell.length_b   1.000
_cell.length_c   1.000
_cell.angle_alpha   90.00
_cell.angle_beta   90.00
_cell.angle_gamma   90.00
#
_symmetry.space_group_name_H-M   'P 1'
#
loop_
_entity.id
_entity.type
_entity.pdbx_description
1 polymer ?
#
loop_
_entity_poly.entity_id
_entity_poly.type
_entity_poly.pdbx_seq_one_letter_code
_entity_poly.pdbx_strand_id
1 'polypeptide(L)'
;MWPNAVIRDRPDRLNWEIFIDPNAASGLQRFDAQYWRANIEPSDRYVLSLKGSTKYRLKSDTSGFNNLYLAGDWTLNGLNVGCMEAAVMSGMQAARAISGYPIEILGEADV
;
A
#
# COMPACT_ATOMS: atom_id res chain seq x y z
N MET A 1 -3.93 -15.69 -0.55
CA MET A 1 -3.08 -16.88 -0.32
C MET A 1 -1.63 -16.40 -0.38
N TRP A 2 -0.74 -16.85 0.51
CA TRP A 2 0.67 -16.41 0.50
C TRP A 2 1.36 -16.77 -0.82
N PRO A 3 2.06 -15.83 -1.48
CA PRO A 3 2.78 -16.11 -2.72
C PRO A 3 3.82 -17.22 -2.49
N ASN A 4 3.89 -18.20 -3.40
CA ASN A 4 4.84 -19.32 -3.34
C ASN A 4 4.74 -20.20 -2.07
N ALA A 5 3.63 -20.15 -1.34
CA ALA A 5 3.49 -20.93 -0.12
C ALA A 5 3.20 -22.42 -0.35
N VAL A 6 2.90 -22.82 -1.60
CA VAL A 6 2.65 -24.22 -1.95
C VAL A 6 3.85 -24.83 -2.67
N ILE A 7 4.03 -26.14 -2.51
CA ILE A 7 5.05 -26.89 -3.25
C ILE A 7 4.62 -26.93 -4.74
N ARG A 8 5.51 -26.52 -5.65
CA ARG A 8 5.19 -26.35 -7.08
C ARG A 8 4.55 -27.58 -7.72
N ASP A 9 5.06 -28.76 -7.40
CA ASP A 9 4.60 -30.04 -7.97
C ASP A 9 3.49 -30.70 -7.14
N ARG A 10 3.12 -30.09 -6.00
CA ARG A 10 2.16 -30.59 -5.01
C ARG A 10 1.35 -29.40 -4.46
N PRO A 11 0.44 -28.80 -5.25
CA PRO A 11 -0.27 -27.57 -4.86
C PRO A 11 -1.22 -27.77 -3.67
N ASP A 12 -1.51 -29.01 -3.28
CA ASP A 12 -2.22 -29.40 -2.06
C ASP A 12 -1.35 -29.32 -0.79
N ARG A 13 -0.03 -29.08 -0.94
CA ARG A 13 0.94 -29.09 0.16
C ARG A 13 1.53 -27.71 0.38
N LEU A 14 1.41 -27.24 1.62
CA LEU A 14 2.13 -26.07 2.10
C LEU A 14 3.63 -26.38 2.18
N ASN A 15 4.46 -25.46 1.70
CA ASN A 15 5.90 -25.49 1.89
C ASN A 15 6.24 -24.95 3.29
N TRP A 16 6.50 -25.85 4.24
CA TRP A 16 6.80 -25.48 5.62
C TRP A 16 8.10 -24.68 5.80
N GLU A 17 9.02 -24.76 4.84
CA GLU A 17 10.31 -24.07 4.92
C GLU A 17 10.22 -22.56 4.70
N ILE A 18 9.05 -22.03 4.30
CA ILE A 18 8.83 -20.58 4.21
C ILE A 18 8.63 -19.93 5.59
N PHE A 19 8.29 -20.72 6.60
CA PHE A 19 8.08 -20.23 7.96
C PHE A 19 9.40 -20.24 8.72
N ILE A 20 9.77 -19.07 9.23
CA ILE A 20 10.94 -18.90 10.08
C ILE A 20 10.60 -19.44 11.46
N ASP A 21 11.35 -20.43 11.93
CA ASP A 21 11.21 -20.98 13.28
C ASP A 21 12.60 -21.11 13.94
N PRO A 22 12.88 -20.32 14.99
CA PRO A 22 14.14 -20.40 15.75
C PRO A 22 14.40 -21.78 16.37
N ASN A 23 13.36 -22.56 16.65
CA ASN A 23 13.47 -23.88 17.26
C ASN A 23 13.59 -25.00 16.21
N ALA A 24 13.57 -24.65 14.92
CA ALA A 24 13.66 -25.58 13.80
C ALA A 24 12.65 -26.75 13.89
N ALA A 25 11.41 -26.48 14.32
CA ALA A 25 10.36 -27.49 14.32
C ALA A 25 10.01 -27.91 12.90
N SER A 26 9.27 -29.01 12.76
CA SER A 26 8.86 -29.55 11.45
C SER A 26 7.37 -29.32 11.22
N GLY A 27 6.95 -29.24 9.96
CA GLY A 27 5.54 -29.28 9.60
C GLY A 27 4.69 -28.21 10.30
N LEU A 28 3.51 -28.64 10.75
CA LEU A 28 2.49 -27.79 11.37
C LEU A 28 2.99 -27.07 12.63
N GLN A 29 3.91 -27.67 13.38
CA GLN A 29 4.47 -27.06 14.60
C GLN A 29 5.17 -25.73 14.34
N ARG A 30 5.63 -25.46 13.10
CA ARG A 30 6.20 -24.15 12.75
C ARG A 30 5.21 -22.99 12.88
N PHE A 31 3.91 -23.25 12.90
CA PHE A 31 2.88 -22.23 13.12
C PHE A 31 2.96 -21.60 14.51
N ASP A 32 3.45 -22.33 15.51
CA ASP A 32 3.55 -21.85 16.89
C ASP A 32 4.60 -20.73 17.03
N ALA A 33 5.57 -20.66 16.10
CA ALA A 33 6.58 -19.61 16.03
C ALA A 33 6.11 -18.36 15.25
N GLN A 34 4.92 -18.39 14.64
CA GLN A 34 4.44 -17.28 13.82
C GLN A 34 3.50 -16.36 14.59
N TYR A 35 3.57 -15.06 14.29
CA TYR A 35 2.57 -14.10 14.72
C TYR A 35 1.42 -14.05 13.72
N TRP A 36 0.22 -14.37 14.17
CA TRP A 36 -0.99 -14.33 13.35
C TRP A 36 -1.83 -13.12 13.71
N ARG A 37 -2.16 -12.32 12.70
CA ARG A 37 -3.12 -11.23 12.84
C ARG A 37 -4.13 -11.28 11.70
N ALA A 38 -5.40 -11.29 12.07
CA ALA A 38 -6.46 -11.02 11.12
C ALA A 38 -6.59 -9.50 10.96
N ASN A 39 -6.41 -9.01 9.74
CA ASN A 39 -6.54 -7.59 9.40
C ASN A 39 -8.03 -7.20 9.28
N ILE A 40 -8.75 -7.27 10.38
CA ILE A 40 -10.21 -7.04 10.44
C ILE A 40 -10.56 -5.60 10.79
N GLU A 41 -9.66 -4.86 11.44
CA GLU A 41 -9.89 -3.45 11.75
C GLU A 41 -9.85 -2.63 10.46
N PRO A 42 -10.70 -1.60 10.26
CA PRO A 42 -10.62 -0.72 9.11
C PRO A 42 -9.23 -0.10 8.89
N SER A 43 -8.51 0.22 9.98
CA SER A 43 -7.13 0.71 9.91
C SER A 43 -6.12 -0.36 9.47
N ASP A 44 -6.43 -1.65 9.57
CA ASP A 44 -5.57 -2.72 9.03
C ASP A 44 -5.63 -2.81 7.50
N ARG A 45 -6.60 -2.11 6.88
CA ARG A 45 -6.71 -1.92 5.44
C ARG A 45 -6.13 -0.59 4.98
N TYR A 46 -5.32 0.04 5.84
CA TYR A 46 -4.65 1.29 5.51
C TYR A 46 -3.84 1.18 4.23
N VAL A 47 -3.67 2.32 3.57
CA VAL A 47 -3.10 2.40 2.23
C VAL A 47 -1.67 1.91 2.25
N LEU A 48 -1.44 0.74 1.64
CA LEU A 48 -0.11 0.16 1.54
C LEU A 48 0.70 0.85 0.43
N SER A 49 2.00 0.94 0.67
CA SER A 49 2.97 1.49 -0.29
C SER A 49 3.86 0.36 -0.82
N LEU A 50 3.22 -0.58 -1.52
CA LEU A 50 3.88 -1.76 -2.04
C LEU A 50 4.84 -1.39 -3.18
N LYS A 51 5.98 -2.08 -3.26
CA LYS A 51 6.97 -1.85 -4.31
C LYS A 51 6.32 -1.95 -5.70
N GLY A 52 6.43 -0.88 -6.49
CA GLY A 52 5.92 -0.83 -7.86
C GLY A 52 4.41 -0.63 -8.00
N SER A 53 3.66 -0.39 -6.90
CA SER A 53 2.21 -0.15 -6.96
C SER A 53 1.84 1.32 -7.12
N THR A 54 2.78 2.26 -6.96
CA THR A 54 2.54 3.71 -7.09
C THR A 54 1.87 4.10 -8.41
N LYS A 55 2.20 3.40 -9.50
CA LYS A 55 1.60 3.58 -10.84
C LYS A 55 0.08 3.44 -10.90
N TYR A 56 -0.55 2.83 -9.88
CA TYR A 56 -2.00 2.65 -9.81
C TYR A 56 -2.71 3.78 -9.05
N ARG A 57 -1.96 4.70 -8.42
CA ARG A 57 -2.55 5.83 -7.71
C ARG A 57 -2.99 6.90 -8.71
N LEU A 58 -4.16 7.48 -8.49
CA LEU A 58 -4.72 8.54 -9.32
C LEU A 58 -4.21 9.91 -8.88
N LYS A 59 -3.99 10.83 -9.82
CA LYS A 59 -3.72 12.24 -9.52
C LYS A 59 -5.01 12.93 -9.08
N SER A 60 -4.89 14.10 -8.45
CA SER A 60 -6.03 14.86 -7.95
C SER A 60 -7.05 15.24 -9.03
N ASP A 61 -6.62 15.45 -10.28
CA ASP A 61 -7.44 15.87 -11.42
C ASP A 61 -7.79 14.74 -12.40
N THR A 62 -7.41 13.50 -12.10
CA THR A 62 -7.63 12.35 -12.98
C THR A 62 -8.73 11.41 -12.47
N SER A 63 -9.79 11.96 -11.87
CA SER A 63 -10.93 11.18 -11.39
C SER A 63 -11.82 10.62 -12.52
N GLY A 64 -11.68 11.18 -13.72
CA GLY A 64 -12.58 10.92 -14.86
C GLY A 64 -13.77 11.87 -14.95
N PHE A 65 -13.93 12.80 -14.01
CA PHE A 65 -14.98 13.82 -14.03
C PHE A 65 -14.39 15.24 -13.94
N ASN A 66 -14.97 16.17 -14.69
CA ASN A 66 -14.47 17.55 -14.77
C ASN A 66 -14.62 18.36 -13.46
N ASN A 67 -15.46 17.89 -12.53
CA ASN A 67 -15.81 18.60 -11.30
C ASN A 67 -15.62 17.73 -10.04
N LEU A 68 -14.85 16.65 -10.13
CA LEU A 68 -14.47 15.80 -9.00
C LEU A 68 -12.96 15.76 -8.88
N TYR A 69 -12.46 16.19 -7.73
CA TYR A 69 -11.04 16.21 -7.42
C TYR A 69 -10.75 15.27 -6.26
N LEU A 70 -9.64 14.54 -6.35
CA LEU A 70 -9.24 13.53 -5.38
C LEU A 70 -8.24 14.11 -4.39
N ALA A 71 -8.48 13.85 -3.10
CA ALA A 71 -7.58 14.22 -2.02
C ALA A 71 -7.45 13.06 -1.01
N GLY A 72 -6.23 12.84 -0.52
CA GLY A 72 -5.90 11.81 0.45
C GLY A 72 -4.51 11.22 0.23
N ASP A 73 -3.98 10.58 1.26
CA ASP A 73 -2.66 9.92 1.25
C ASP A 73 -2.53 8.76 0.24
N TRP A 74 -3.66 8.28 -0.31
CA TRP A 74 -3.76 7.25 -1.34
C TRP A 74 -3.64 7.75 -2.77
N THR A 75 -3.74 9.07 -3.01
CA THR A 75 -3.56 9.62 -4.35
C THR A 75 -2.08 9.58 -4.75
N LEU A 76 -1.81 9.77 -6.04
CA LEU A 76 -0.47 9.98 -6.55
C LEU A 76 -0.02 11.36 -6.08
N ASN A 77 0.93 11.40 -5.16
CA ASN A 77 1.57 12.61 -4.66
C ASN A 77 3.09 12.37 -4.66
N GLY A 78 3.91 13.34 -4.25
CA GLY A 78 5.37 13.14 -4.29
C GLY A 78 5.89 12.12 -3.28
N LEU A 79 5.22 11.96 -2.15
CA LEU A 79 5.68 11.08 -1.06
C LEU A 79 5.18 9.64 -1.19
N ASN A 80 3.99 9.44 -1.77
CA ASN A 80 3.36 8.16 -2.06
C ASN A 80 3.35 7.15 -0.90
N VAL A 81 3.24 7.64 0.34
CA VAL A 81 3.16 6.84 1.55
C VAL A 81 1.91 7.20 2.35
N GLY A 82 1.40 6.26 3.15
CA GLY A 82 0.32 6.55 4.07
C GLY A 82 0.84 7.36 5.27
N CYS A 83 0.70 8.69 5.21
CA CYS A 83 0.99 9.60 6.31
C CYS A 83 0.25 10.93 6.15
N MET A 84 0.30 11.79 7.17
CA MET A 84 -0.38 13.09 7.14
C MET A 84 0.22 14.02 6.08
N GLU A 85 1.54 14.02 5.90
CA GLU A 85 2.25 14.85 4.93
C GLU A 85 1.80 14.55 3.50
N ALA A 86 1.65 13.26 3.17
CA ALA A 86 1.11 12.83 1.89
C ALA A 86 -0.33 13.31 1.67
N ALA A 87 -1.18 13.26 2.70
CA ALA A 87 -2.54 13.78 2.64
C ALA A 87 -2.57 15.30 2.44
N VAL A 88 -1.67 16.04 3.11
CA VAL A 88 -1.53 17.50 2.95
C VAL A 88 -1.07 17.86 1.54
N MET A 89 -0.05 17.17 1.01
CA MET A 89 0.41 17.36 -0.37
C MET A 89 -0.71 17.09 -1.39
N SER A 90 -1.43 15.99 -1.21
CA SER A 90 -2.60 15.65 -2.04
C SER A 90 -3.69 16.74 -1.99
N GLY A 91 -3.97 17.28 -0.80
CA GLY A 91 -4.90 18.40 -0.63
C GLY A 91 -4.46 19.66 -1.37
N MET A 92 -3.17 20.00 -1.33
CA MET A 92 -2.62 21.12 -2.10
C MET A 92 -2.76 20.88 -3.62
N GLN A 93 -2.53 19.65 -4.09
CA GLN A 93 -2.70 19.31 -5.51
C GLN A 93 -4.16 19.42 -5.95
N ALA A 94 -5.11 18.99 -5.12
CA ALA A 94 -6.53 19.17 -5.36
C ALA A 94 -6.93 20.66 -5.36
N ALA A 95 -6.43 21.45 -4.41
CA ALA A 95 -6.66 22.90 -4.39
C ALA A 95 -6.14 23.58 -5.65
N ARG A 96 -4.95 23.17 -6.15
CA ARG A 96 -4.37 23.68 -7.39
C ARG A 96 -5.23 23.31 -8.59
N ALA A 97 -5.74 22.08 -8.65
CA ALA A 97 -6.61 21.65 -9.73
C ALA A 97 -7.96 22.38 -9.76
N ILE A 98 -8.46 22.81 -8.58
CA ILE A 98 -9.72 23.59 -8.46
C ILE A 98 -9.50 25.07 -8.78
N SER A 99 -8.42 25.67 -8.26
CA SER A 99 -8.26 27.13 -8.18
C SER A 99 -7.05 27.70 -8.93
N GLY A 100 -6.13 26.85 -9.38
CA GLY A 100 -4.82 27.24 -9.88
C GLY A 100 -3.75 27.48 -8.80
N TYR A 101 -4.09 27.36 -7.51
CA TYR A 101 -3.17 27.59 -6.39
C TYR A 101 -3.12 26.42 -5.38
N PRO A 102 -1.96 26.16 -4.73
CA PRO A 102 -0.67 26.86 -4.89
C PRO A 102 -0.03 26.59 -6.25
N ILE A 103 0.83 27.48 -6.73
CA ILE A 103 1.53 27.32 -8.02
C ILE A 103 2.57 26.19 -7.93
N GLU A 104 3.32 26.16 -6.84
CA GLU A 104 4.36 25.19 -6.55
C GLU A 104 4.02 24.39 -5.29
N ILE A 105 4.26 23.08 -5.33
CA ILE A 105 4.15 22.19 -4.17
C ILE A 105 5.50 21.52 -3.98
N LEU A 106 6.17 21.83 -2.88
CA LEU A 106 7.50 21.29 -2.59
C LEU A 106 7.47 19.77 -2.46
N GLY A 107 8.41 19.10 -3.12
CA GLY A 107 8.57 17.66 -3.07
C GLY A 107 7.48 16.87 -3.81
N GLU A 108 6.67 17.50 -4.67
CA GLU A 108 5.54 16.83 -5.34
C GLU A 108 5.92 15.85 -6.46
N ALA A 109 7.17 15.85 -6.90
CA ALA A 109 7.72 14.94 -7.87
C ALA A 109 9.13 14.51 -7.45
N ASP A 110 9.50 13.26 -7.77
CA ASP A 110 10.87 12.78 -7.65
C ASP A 110 11.76 13.50 -8.70
N VAL A 111 12.98 13.87 -8.30
CA VAL A 111 14.01 14.48 -9.16
C VAL A 111 14.77 13.43 -9.96
#